data_AF-A0A962QHR7-F1
#
_entry.id   AF-A0A962QHR7-F1
#
_cell.length_a   1.000
_cell.length_b   1.000
_cell.length_c   1.000
_cell.angle_alpha   90.00
_cell.angle_beta   90.00
_cell.angle_gamma   90.00
#
_symmetry.space_group_name_H-M   'P 1'
#
loop_
_entity.id
_entity.type
_entity.pdbx_description
1 polymer ?
#
loop_
_entity_poly.entity_id
_entity_poly.type
_entity_poly.pdbx_seq_one_letter_code
_entity_poly.pdbx_strand_id
1 'polypeptide(L)'
;MPMTPQGFPVMLTFDLDAETMWTSRDAKNRERPVVLSQGAYGWKVGMPRILDMLDRYGIKVTFFIPGLVIEQRWALCEDVLKRGHEIAHHSWSHAWIIGLSPEEEREEMERGLEIITRLTGKPPAGWRSPAAEFSPITMPLLLEKGFRYSSNFFDDDSP
;
A
#
# COMPACT_ATOMS: atom_id res chain seq x y z
N MET A 1 -10.15 18.78 12.11
CA MET A 1 -10.10 18.02 13.39
C MET A 1 -9.79 18.91 14.61
N PRO A 2 -10.59 18.88 15.69
CA PRO A 2 -10.20 19.51 16.96
C PRO A 2 -8.99 18.79 17.57
N MET A 3 -8.17 19.51 18.35
CA MET A 3 -7.14 18.85 19.17
C MET A 3 -7.79 17.81 20.06
N THR A 4 -7.28 16.58 20.02
CA THR A 4 -7.61 15.58 21.02
C THR A 4 -6.94 15.95 22.34
N PRO A 5 -7.37 15.40 23.48
CA PRO A 5 -6.61 15.52 24.74
C PRO A 5 -5.16 15.02 24.63
N GLN A 6 -4.84 14.25 23.58
CA GLN A 6 -3.52 13.72 23.26
C GLN A 6 -2.77 14.54 22.19
N GLY A 7 -3.34 15.67 21.72
CA GLY A 7 -2.76 16.54 20.71
C GLY A 7 -3.39 16.40 19.31
N PHE A 8 -2.68 16.85 18.29
CA PHE A 8 -3.10 16.74 16.90
C PHE A 8 -2.61 15.40 16.31
N PRO A 9 -3.49 14.52 15.83
CA PRO A 9 -3.07 13.25 15.25
C PRO A 9 -2.33 13.51 13.92
N VAL A 10 -1.10 13.01 13.83
CA VAL A 10 -0.30 13.03 12.59
C VAL A 10 -0.03 11.59 12.19
N MET A 11 -0.39 11.25 10.96
CA MET A 11 -0.06 9.95 10.36
C MET A 11 0.85 10.19 9.16
N LEU A 12 2.10 9.74 9.27
CA LEU A 12 2.96 9.61 8.09
C LEU A 12 2.64 8.26 7.45
N THR A 13 2.40 8.27 6.13
CA THR A 13 2.18 7.05 5.36
C THR A 13 3.03 7.08 4.10
N PHE A 14 3.42 5.91 3.62
CA PHE A 14 4.23 5.77 2.41
C PHE A 14 3.65 4.67 1.52
N ASP A 15 3.49 4.99 0.24
CA ASP A 15 3.04 4.02 -0.76
C ASP A 15 4.31 3.53 -1.49
N LEU A 16 4.67 2.25 -1.32
CA LEU A 16 5.84 1.64 -1.95
C LEU A 16 5.44 0.97 -3.27
N ASP A 17 5.09 1.78 -4.27
CA ASP A 17 4.58 1.27 -5.55
C ASP A 17 5.66 0.58 -6.39
N ALA A 18 6.92 0.99 -6.21
CA ALA A 18 8.07 0.44 -6.91
C ALA A 18 7.87 0.44 -8.44
N GLU A 19 8.25 -0.65 -9.13
CA GLU A 19 8.05 -0.78 -10.57
C GLU A 19 6.57 -0.93 -10.96
N THR A 20 5.70 -1.34 -10.04
CA THR A 20 4.27 -1.58 -10.34
C THR A 20 3.53 -0.30 -10.69
N MET A 21 4.00 0.85 -10.18
CA MET A 21 3.59 2.21 -10.61
C MET A 21 3.53 2.37 -12.14
N TRP A 22 4.49 1.76 -12.85
CA TRP A 22 4.63 1.87 -14.30
C TRP A 22 3.96 0.71 -15.03
N THR A 23 4.14 -0.52 -14.53
CA THR A 23 3.68 -1.71 -15.23
C THR A 23 2.18 -1.93 -15.11
N SER A 24 1.53 -1.38 -14.09
CA SER A 24 0.07 -1.44 -13.98
C SER A 24 -0.64 -0.47 -14.93
N ARG A 25 0.05 0.61 -15.34
CA ARG A 25 -0.45 1.58 -16.31
C ARG A 25 -0.29 1.13 -17.76
N ASP A 26 0.85 0.53 -18.07
CA ASP A 26 1.14 -0.06 -19.38
C ASP A 26 2.12 -1.22 -19.22
N ALA A 27 1.68 -2.42 -19.60
CA ALA A 27 2.48 -3.63 -19.53
C ALA A 27 3.77 -3.54 -20.36
N LYS A 28 3.80 -2.72 -21.42
CA LYS A 28 5.00 -2.48 -22.26
C LYS A 28 6.12 -1.78 -21.50
N ASN A 29 5.83 -1.12 -20.37
CA ASN A 29 6.88 -0.52 -19.53
C ASN A 29 7.84 -1.56 -18.95
N ARG A 30 7.49 -2.86 -18.94
CA ARG A 30 8.40 -3.96 -18.58
C ARG A 30 9.65 -4.04 -19.45
N GLU A 31 9.58 -3.53 -20.69
CA GLU A 31 10.69 -3.53 -21.64
C GLU A 31 11.55 -2.25 -21.55
N ARG A 32 11.23 -1.33 -20.63
CA ARG A 32 11.86 -0.01 -20.52
C ARG A 32 12.75 0.07 -19.27
N PRO A 33 14.01 -0.41 -19.32
CA PRO A 33 14.86 -0.54 -18.13
C PRO A 33 15.10 0.78 -17.40
N VAL A 34 15.20 1.91 -18.12
CA VAL A 34 15.35 3.23 -17.50
C VAL A 34 14.10 3.64 -16.71
N VAL A 35 12.90 3.34 -17.21
CA VAL A 35 11.64 3.62 -16.49
C VAL A 35 11.55 2.74 -15.25
N LEU A 36 11.81 1.43 -15.39
CA LEU A 36 11.81 0.51 -14.27
C LEU A 36 12.85 0.89 -13.20
N SER A 37 14.00 1.46 -13.61
CA SER A 37 15.02 1.90 -12.67
C SER A 37 14.52 3.00 -11.71
N GLN A 38 13.55 3.82 -12.12
CA GLN A 38 12.95 4.84 -11.26
C GLN A 38 12.11 4.20 -10.15
N GLY A 39 11.28 3.20 -10.49
CA GLY A 39 10.57 2.40 -9.49
C GLY A 39 11.53 1.64 -8.58
N ALA A 40 12.60 1.09 -9.16
CA ALA A 40 13.62 0.36 -8.40
C ALA A 40 14.36 1.20 -7.37
N TYR A 41 14.54 2.50 -7.65
CA TYR A 41 15.16 3.43 -6.71
C TYR A 41 14.36 3.51 -5.40
N GLY A 42 13.02 3.46 -5.48
CA GLY A 42 12.12 3.48 -4.33
C GLY A 42 12.47 2.40 -3.31
N TRP A 43 12.56 1.14 -3.73
CA TRP A 43 12.87 0.04 -2.80
C TRP A 43 14.37 -0.17 -2.55
N LYS A 44 15.26 0.15 -3.51
CA LYS A 44 16.72 -0.02 -3.32
C LYS A 44 17.35 1.04 -2.44
N VAL A 45 16.89 2.28 -2.56
CA VAL A 45 17.57 3.46 -1.99
C VAL A 45 16.62 4.28 -1.12
N GLY A 46 15.40 4.55 -1.59
CA GLY A 46 14.42 5.34 -0.87
C GLY A 46 13.99 4.69 0.43
N MET A 47 13.57 3.43 0.37
CA MET A 47 13.01 2.69 1.50
C MET A 47 14.00 2.54 2.66
N PRO A 48 15.26 2.09 2.46
CA PRO A 48 16.23 2.05 3.56
C PRO A 48 16.46 3.42 4.20
N ARG A 49 16.57 4.50 3.40
CA ARG A 49 16.75 5.87 3.93
C ARG A 49 15.56 6.35 4.75
N ILE A 50 14.34 6.01 4.31
CA ILE A 50 13.11 6.33 5.03
C ILE A 50 13.08 5.57 6.35
N LEU A 51 13.33 4.26 6.35
CA LEU A 51 13.37 3.45 7.57
C LEU A 51 14.42 3.97 8.57
N ASP A 52 15.63 4.28 8.12
CA ASP A 52 16.70 4.82 8.97
C ASP A 52 16.36 6.22 9.52
N MET A 53 15.65 7.04 8.74
CA MET A 53 15.10 8.30 9.24
C MET A 53 14.05 8.07 10.32
N LEU A 54 13.08 7.19 10.08
CA LEU A 54 12.01 6.91 11.03
C LEU A 54 12.55 6.35 12.35
N ASP A 55 13.56 5.48 12.28
CA ASP A 55 14.24 4.95 13.48
C ASP A 55 14.97 6.04 14.26
N ARG A 56 15.67 6.96 13.59
CA ARG A 56 16.35 8.09 14.25
C ARG A 56 15.39 8.98 15.05
N TYR A 57 14.14 9.08 14.62
CA TYR A 57 13.11 9.88 15.29
C TYR A 57 12.15 9.04 16.14
N GLY A 58 12.30 7.71 16.18
CA GLY A 58 11.40 6.82 16.91
C GLY A 58 9.97 6.81 16.39
N ILE A 59 9.75 7.13 15.11
CA ILE A 59 8.41 7.26 14.50
C ILE A 59 7.97 5.93 13.88
N LYS A 60 6.75 5.51 14.17
CA LYS A 60 6.09 4.38 13.48
C LYS A 60 5.04 4.89 12.51
N VAL A 61 4.90 4.19 11.39
CA VAL A 61 4.15 4.63 10.21
C VAL A 61 3.47 3.44 9.56
N THR A 62 2.61 3.72 8.60
CA THR A 62 1.96 2.72 7.75
C THR A 62 2.53 2.78 6.35
N PHE A 63 2.93 1.62 5.83
CA PHE A 63 3.32 1.45 4.44
C PHE A 63 2.18 0.76 3.67
N PHE A 64 1.68 1.38 2.62
CA PHE A 64 0.78 0.74 1.66
C PHE A 64 1.65 0.11 0.57
N ILE A 65 1.62 -1.21 0.44
CA ILE A 65 2.54 -1.92 -0.46
C ILE A 65 1.72 -2.87 -1.35
N PRO A 66 1.84 -2.77 -2.69
CA PRO A 66 1.20 -3.73 -3.58
C PRO A 66 1.68 -5.15 -3.31
N GLY A 67 0.77 -6.12 -3.35
CA GLY A 67 1.09 -7.51 -3.07
C GLY A 67 2.24 -8.09 -3.90
N LEU A 68 2.32 -7.72 -5.19
CA LEU A 68 3.41 -8.12 -6.08
C LEU A 68 4.77 -7.55 -5.65
N VAL A 69 4.80 -6.35 -5.08
CA VAL A 69 6.04 -5.77 -4.50
C VAL A 69 6.44 -6.55 -3.26
N ILE A 70 5.48 -6.95 -2.42
CA ILE A 70 5.73 -7.81 -1.25
C ILE A 70 6.32 -9.17 -1.68
N GLU A 71 5.72 -9.84 -2.67
CA GLU A 71 6.23 -11.10 -3.21
C GLU A 71 7.67 -10.98 -3.71
N GLN A 72 7.96 -9.92 -4.46
CA GLN A 72 9.26 -9.71 -5.09
C GLN A 72 10.34 -9.19 -4.14
N ARG A 73 9.94 -8.55 -3.03
CA ARG A 73 10.81 -7.85 -2.07
C ARG A 73 10.52 -8.30 -0.64
N TRP A 74 10.29 -9.60 -0.44
CA TRP A 74 9.91 -10.18 0.84
C TRP A 74 10.79 -9.75 2.00
N ALA A 75 12.12 -9.87 1.85
CA ALA A 75 13.07 -9.52 2.91
C ALA A 75 13.04 -8.03 3.30
N LEU A 76 12.75 -7.13 2.36
CA LEU A 76 12.57 -5.71 2.66
C LEU A 76 11.31 -5.50 3.49
N CYS A 77 10.21 -6.17 3.15
CA CYS A 77 8.96 -6.07 3.90
C CYS A 77 9.07 -6.73 5.28
N GLU A 78 9.87 -7.78 5.44
CA GLU A 78 10.22 -8.30 6.77
C GLU A 78 10.99 -7.28 7.61
N ASP A 79 11.91 -6.51 7.01
CA ASP A 79 12.62 -5.43 7.72
C ASP A 79 11.66 -4.34 8.21
N VAL A 80 10.69 -3.96 7.38
CA VAL A 80 9.60 -3.03 7.75
C VAL A 80 8.87 -3.51 9.01
N LEU A 81 8.50 -4.80 9.05
CA LEU A 81 7.81 -5.40 10.18
C LEU A 81 8.70 -5.53 11.41
N LYS A 82 9.98 -5.91 11.25
CA LYS A 82 10.96 -5.99 12.34
C LYS A 82 11.18 -4.64 13.00
N ARG A 83 11.13 -3.55 12.22
CA ARG A 83 11.17 -2.17 12.71
C ARG A 83 9.82 -1.69 13.27
N GLY A 84 8.78 -2.53 13.28
CA GLY A 84 7.51 -2.24 13.95
C GLY A 84 6.56 -1.30 13.20
N HIS A 85 6.72 -1.17 11.89
CA HIS A 85 5.79 -0.41 11.04
C HIS A 85 4.61 -1.29 10.62
N GLU A 86 3.48 -0.66 10.28
CA GLU A 86 2.33 -1.34 9.70
C GLU A 86 2.54 -1.54 8.18
N ILE A 87 2.09 -2.68 7.65
CA ILE A 87 1.89 -2.88 6.21
C ILE A 87 0.39 -3.00 5.95
N ALA A 88 -0.13 -2.10 5.13
CA ALA A 88 -1.53 -2.02 4.72
C ALA A 88 -1.68 -2.38 3.23
N HIS A 89 -2.91 -2.67 2.82
CA HIS A 89 -3.23 -3.20 1.49
C HIS A 89 -3.24 -2.10 0.42
N HIS A 90 -2.59 -2.37 -0.71
CA HIS A 90 -2.51 -1.45 -1.84
C HIS A 90 -2.74 -2.16 -3.19
N SER A 91 -3.77 -3.01 -3.26
CA SER A 91 -4.01 -4.00 -4.34
C SER A 91 -2.90 -5.04 -4.46
N TRP A 92 -3.01 -5.99 -5.41
CA TRP A 92 -1.97 -6.96 -5.66
C TRP A 92 -0.96 -6.42 -6.69
N SER A 93 -1.40 -6.02 -7.88
CA SER A 93 -0.54 -5.58 -8.98
C SER A 93 -0.41 -4.07 -9.14
N HIS A 94 -1.04 -3.29 -8.26
CA HIS A 94 -1.19 -1.82 -8.38
C HIS A 94 -2.11 -1.41 -9.54
N ALA A 95 -3.06 -2.27 -9.91
CA ALA A 95 -4.04 -2.02 -10.97
C ALA A 95 -5.00 -0.87 -10.62
N TRP A 96 -5.37 -0.09 -11.63
CA TRP A 96 -6.34 1.00 -11.47
C TRP A 96 -7.75 0.44 -11.47
N ILE A 97 -8.43 0.56 -10.33
CA ILE A 97 -9.72 -0.10 -10.07
C ILE A 97 -10.80 0.28 -11.09
N ILE A 98 -10.82 1.53 -11.58
CA ILE A 98 -11.80 2.00 -12.57
C ILE A 98 -11.74 1.24 -13.91
N GLY A 99 -10.59 0.62 -14.22
CA GLY A 99 -10.41 -0.18 -15.44
C GLY A 99 -10.77 -1.66 -15.28
N LEU A 100 -11.13 -2.11 -14.08
CA LEU A 100 -11.35 -3.51 -13.76
C LEU A 100 -12.83 -3.89 -13.79
N SER A 101 -13.09 -5.13 -14.19
CA SER A 101 -14.35 -5.81 -13.88
C SER A 101 -14.48 -6.07 -12.37
N PRO A 102 -15.70 -6.27 -11.84
CA PRO A 102 -15.91 -6.65 -10.45
C PRO A 102 -15.11 -7.90 -10.02
N GLU A 103 -14.97 -8.87 -10.91
CA GLU A 103 -14.22 -10.10 -10.67
C GLU A 103 -12.70 -9.83 -10.56
N GLU A 104 -12.16 -8.99 -11.45
CA GLU A 104 -10.75 -8.60 -11.42
C GLU A 104 -10.39 -7.76 -10.18
N GLU A 105 -11.25 -6.81 -9.78
CA GLU A 105 -11.03 -6.04 -8.55
C GLU A 105 -11.07 -6.95 -7.31
N ARG A 106 -11.99 -7.93 -7.28
CA ARG A 106 -12.04 -8.92 -6.21
C ARG A 106 -10.77 -9.75 -6.17
N GLU A 107 -10.26 -10.20 -7.32
CA GLU A 107 -9.00 -10.94 -7.41
C GLU A 107 -7.82 -10.09 -6.88
N GLU A 108 -7.71 -8.83 -7.32
CA GLU A 108 -6.68 -7.90 -6.86
C GLU A 108 -6.71 -7.71 -5.34
N MET A 109 -7.90 -7.62 -4.75
CA MET A 109 -8.05 -7.51 -3.31
C MET A 109 -7.67 -8.79 -2.60
N GLU A 110 -8.20 -9.94 -3.03
CA GLU A 110 -8.00 -11.23 -2.37
C GLU A 110 -6.53 -11.67 -2.41
N ARG A 111 -5.85 -11.50 -3.54
CA ARG A 111 -4.42 -11.83 -3.67
C ARG A 111 -3.53 -10.93 -2.80
N GLY A 112 -3.83 -9.64 -2.75
CA GLY A 112 -3.14 -8.70 -1.86
C GLY A 112 -3.37 -9.04 -0.38
N LEU A 113 -4.58 -9.46 -0.02
CA LEU A 113 -4.92 -9.89 1.34
C LEU A 113 -4.16 -11.16 1.72
N GLU A 114 -4.12 -12.15 0.82
CA GLU A 114 -3.41 -13.42 1.05
C GLU A 114 -1.92 -13.18 1.32
N ILE A 115 -1.24 -12.41 0.46
CA ILE A 115 0.19 -12.20 0.60
C ILE A 115 0.56 -11.40 1.86
N ILE A 116 -0.23 -10.38 2.22
CA ILE A 116 -0.01 -9.62 3.46
C ILE A 116 -0.27 -10.51 4.68
N THR A 117 -1.28 -11.38 4.62
CA THR A 117 -1.56 -12.34 5.71
C THR A 117 -0.42 -13.32 5.88
N ARG A 118 0.15 -13.81 4.78
CA ARG A 118 1.33 -14.70 4.82
C ARG A 118 2.56 -14.02 5.42
N LEU A 119 2.77 -12.73 5.12
CA LEU A 119 3.92 -11.98 5.63
C LEU A 119 3.77 -11.61 7.11
N THR A 120 2.58 -11.14 7.51
CA THR A 120 2.35 -10.52 8.83
C THR A 120 1.72 -11.48 9.85
N GLY A 121 1.21 -12.62 9.40
CA GLY A 121 0.45 -13.58 10.22
C GLY A 121 -1.01 -13.18 10.48
N LYS A 122 -1.49 -12.05 9.92
CA LYS A 122 -2.86 -11.54 10.12
C LYS A 122 -3.33 -10.72 8.91
N PRO A 123 -4.65 -10.58 8.67
CA PRO A 123 -5.13 -9.73 7.58
C PRO A 123 -4.76 -8.25 7.81
N PRO A 124 -4.52 -7.47 6.74
CA PRO A 124 -4.31 -6.03 6.84
C PRO A 124 -5.54 -5.32 7.44
N ALA A 125 -5.30 -4.32 8.28
CA ALA A 125 -6.38 -3.49 8.82
C ALA A 125 -6.77 -2.36 7.86
N GLY A 126 -5.79 -1.82 7.13
CA GLY A 126 -5.96 -0.69 6.22
C GLY A 126 -5.98 -1.09 4.75
N TRP A 127 -6.65 -0.26 3.98
CA TRP A 127 -6.67 -0.34 2.53
C TRP A 127 -6.53 1.05 1.90
N ARG A 128 -5.77 1.13 0.81
CA ARG A 128 -5.71 2.30 -0.06
C ARG A 128 -5.77 1.86 -1.52
N SER A 129 -6.69 2.43 -2.29
CA SER A 129 -6.76 2.21 -3.74
C SER A 129 -5.54 2.78 -4.48
N PRO A 130 -4.94 2.06 -5.45
CA PRO A 130 -4.13 2.69 -6.50
C PRO A 130 -4.95 3.76 -7.24
N ALA A 131 -4.34 4.92 -7.47
CA ALA A 131 -5.00 6.10 -8.07
C ALA A 131 -6.14 6.74 -7.26
N ALA A 132 -6.35 6.31 -6.01
CA ALA A 132 -7.34 6.87 -5.09
C ALA A 132 -8.82 6.78 -5.52
N GLU A 133 -9.15 5.76 -6.32
CA GLU A 133 -10.48 5.59 -6.90
C GLU A 133 -11.27 4.42 -6.32
N PHE A 134 -12.60 4.44 -6.49
CA PHE A 134 -13.54 3.41 -6.06
C PHE A 134 -14.40 2.94 -7.23
N SER A 135 -14.72 1.65 -7.26
CA SER A 135 -15.79 1.08 -8.08
C SER A 135 -17.06 0.88 -7.23
N PRO A 136 -18.20 0.50 -7.86
CA PRO A 136 -19.42 0.13 -7.15
C PRO A 136 -19.26 -1.01 -6.13
N ILE A 137 -18.25 -1.89 -6.28
CA ILE A 137 -18.07 -3.04 -5.38
C ILE A 137 -17.02 -2.80 -4.28
N THR A 138 -16.20 -1.75 -4.38
CA THR A 138 -15.07 -1.52 -3.48
C THR A 138 -15.50 -1.45 -2.01
N MET A 139 -16.43 -0.55 -1.66
CA MET A 139 -16.91 -0.41 -0.28
C MET A 139 -17.57 -1.69 0.26
N PRO A 140 -18.52 -2.34 -0.45
CA PRO A 140 -19.05 -3.64 -0.05
C PRO A 140 -17.96 -4.69 0.19
N LEU A 141 -16.95 -4.75 -0.69
CA LEU A 141 -15.87 -5.72 -0.59
C LEU A 141 -14.96 -5.44 0.60
N LEU A 142 -14.65 -4.17 0.90
CA LEU A 142 -13.88 -3.79 2.09
C LEU A 142 -14.57 -4.24 3.38
N LEU A 143 -15.90 -4.06 3.46
CA LEU A 143 -16.72 -4.52 4.58
C LEU A 143 -16.76 -6.06 4.65
N GLU A 144 -16.94 -6.74 3.52
CA GLU A 144 -16.94 -8.21 3.40
C GLU A 144 -15.63 -8.81 3.93
N LYS A 145 -14.49 -8.20 3.57
CA LYS A 145 -13.15 -8.68 3.95
C LYS A 145 -12.68 -8.19 5.32
N GLY A 146 -13.47 -7.37 6.01
CA GLY A 146 -13.19 -6.93 7.38
C GLY A 146 -12.10 -5.87 7.51
N PHE A 147 -11.89 -5.05 6.48
CA PHE A 147 -11.00 -3.88 6.58
C PHE A 147 -11.56 -2.89 7.61
N ARG A 148 -10.66 -2.25 8.36
CA ARG A 148 -11.01 -1.31 9.43
C ARG A 148 -11.03 0.14 8.97
N TYR A 149 -10.25 0.48 7.95
CA TYR A 149 -10.20 1.82 7.39
C TYR A 149 -9.84 1.80 5.91
N SER A 150 -10.28 2.83 5.19
CA SER A 150 -9.76 3.20 3.87
C SER A 150 -9.10 4.58 3.97
N SER A 151 -8.13 4.87 3.11
CA SER A 151 -7.47 6.18 3.07
C SER A 151 -7.41 6.71 1.65
N ASN A 152 -8.57 7.16 1.16
CA ASN A 152 -8.78 7.52 -0.24
C ASN A 152 -9.72 8.70 -0.48
N PHE A 153 -10.69 8.91 0.40
CA PHE A 153 -11.59 10.05 0.30
C PHE A 153 -10.85 11.36 0.63
N PHE A 154 -11.25 12.44 -0.04
CA PHE A 154 -10.62 13.76 0.05
C PHE A 154 -11.63 14.86 0.44
N ASP A 155 -12.76 14.49 1.02
CA ASP A 155 -13.93 15.35 1.25
C ASP A 155 -14.12 15.78 2.71
N ASP A 156 -13.22 15.41 3.63
CA ASP A 156 -13.25 15.85 5.03
C ASP A 156 -11.83 16.02 5.62
N ASP A 157 -11.74 16.88 6.65
CA ASP A 157 -10.56 17.08 7.52
C ASP A 157 -10.65 16.22 8.80
N SER A 158 -11.63 15.32 8.86
CA SER A 158 -11.93 14.38 9.94
C SER A 158 -12.06 12.95 9.41
N PRO A 159 -11.65 11.90 10.16
CA PRO A 159 -11.86 10.51 9.78
C PRO A 159 -13.31 10.07 10.02
#